data_AF-W9R9L2-F1
#
_entry.id   AF-W9R9L2-F1
#
_cell.length_a   1.000
_cell.length_b   1.000
_cell.length_c   1.000
_cell.angle_alpha   90.00
_cell.angle_beta   90.00
_cell.angle_gamma   90.00
#
_symmetry.space_group_name_H-M   'P 1'
#
loop_
_entity.id
_entity.type
_entity.pdbx_description
1 polymer ?
#
loop_
_entity_poly.entity_id
_entity_poly.type
_entity_poly.pdbx_seq_one_letter_code
_entity_poly.pdbx_strand_id
1 'polypeptide(L)'
;MAVEPLMEADPVPYRTAQLSHSEFTYMIPVSIHGPKFIRLYFYSSTYENFDNSKAFFSVKAGQFNVLRNFSVFFNAEALGKKDIEKEFYILVQDLILNVTFTPRYSVLDSFAFVNGNEVVSTPADLYFMDPEDHGHILVGQKVEYPLRNDTTLETMYQTNIGGSFRLGLRHVSKMGRGRRLSKDTGSKSFANYHP
;
A
#
# COMPACT_ATOMS: atom_id res chain seq x y z
N MET A 1 -21.31 -1.52 4.51
CA MET A 1 -20.60 -2.65 5.15
C MET A 1 -20.43 -3.77 4.12
N ALA A 2 -19.43 -4.64 4.25
CA ALA A 2 -19.33 -5.81 3.38
C ALA A 2 -20.53 -6.73 3.61
N VAL A 3 -21.13 -7.23 2.53
CA VAL A 3 -22.32 -8.10 2.59
C VAL A 3 -21.94 -9.56 2.84
N GLU A 4 -20.72 -9.96 2.46
CA GLU A 4 -20.21 -11.32 2.67
C GLU A 4 -19.42 -11.44 3.99
N PRO A 5 -19.51 -12.59 4.70
CA PRO A 5 -18.78 -12.80 5.95
C PRO A 5 -17.26 -12.87 5.73
N LEU A 6 -16.50 -12.23 6.63
CA LEU A 6 -15.02 -12.14 6.63
C LEU A 6 -14.36 -13.43 7.15
N MET A 7 -14.70 -14.60 6.58
CA MET A 7 -14.31 -15.90 7.15
C MET A 7 -12.80 -16.19 7.17
N GLU A 8 -11.97 -15.45 6.41
CA GLU A 8 -10.52 -15.67 6.32
C GLU A 8 -9.64 -14.47 6.73
N ALA A 9 -10.23 -13.30 7.00
CA ALA A 9 -9.50 -12.06 7.28
C ALA A 9 -9.75 -11.55 8.71
N ASP A 10 -8.74 -10.92 9.33
CA ASP A 10 -8.94 -10.17 10.57
C ASP A 10 -10.03 -9.11 10.33
N PRO A 11 -11.11 -9.05 11.14
CA PRO A 11 -12.21 -8.13 10.90
C PRO A 11 -11.77 -6.66 10.83
N VAL A 12 -10.67 -6.25 11.45
CA VAL A 12 -10.12 -4.90 11.30
C VAL A 12 -8.85 -4.99 10.46
N PRO A 13 -8.70 -4.21 9.37
CA PRO A 13 -9.53 -3.06 8.95
C PRO A 13 -10.67 -3.37 7.97
N TYR A 14 -10.98 -4.63 7.67
CA TYR A 14 -11.86 -5.00 6.54
C TYR A 14 -13.37 -4.94 6.79
N ARG A 15 -13.81 -4.74 8.04
CA ARG A 15 -15.24 -4.71 8.43
C ARG A 15 -16.02 -3.58 7.79
N THR A 16 -15.37 -2.46 7.50
CA THR A 16 -15.98 -1.25 6.95
C THR A 16 -15.23 -0.81 5.71
N ALA A 17 -15.90 -0.02 4.86
CA ALA A 17 -15.28 0.63 3.72
C ALA A 17 -15.88 2.01 3.53
N GLN A 18 -15.04 2.97 3.14
CA GLN A 18 -15.46 4.22 2.54
C GLN A 18 -15.43 4.05 1.03
N LEU A 19 -16.51 4.43 0.36
CA LEU A 19 -16.73 4.18 -1.06
C LEU A 19 -17.53 5.33 -1.69
N SER A 20 -17.24 5.66 -2.94
CA SER A 20 -17.84 6.83 -3.62
C SER A 20 -17.69 6.75 -5.15
N HIS A 21 -18.73 7.17 -5.86
CA HIS A 21 -18.69 7.42 -7.32
C HIS A 21 -17.99 8.74 -7.69
N SER A 22 -17.79 9.62 -6.70
CA SER A 22 -17.03 10.87 -6.83
C SER A 22 -15.65 10.73 -6.19
N GLU A 23 -14.72 11.57 -6.62
CA GLU A 23 -13.42 11.68 -5.96
C GLU A 23 -13.58 12.05 -4.48
N PHE A 24 -12.76 11.46 -3.62
CA PHE A 24 -12.68 11.81 -2.21
C PHE A 24 -11.24 11.83 -1.72
N THR A 25 -10.96 12.63 -0.70
CA THR A 25 -9.61 12.84 -0.17
C THR A 25 -9.59 12.74 1.34
N TYR A 26 -8.63 11.99 1.89
CA TYR A 26 -8.24 12.09 3.28
C TYR A 26 -7.14 13.13 3.46
N MET A 27 -7.32 14.03 4.40
CA MET A 27 -6.28 14.97 4.84
C MET A 27 -5.69 14.45 6.14
N ILE A 28 -4.45 13.98 6.09
CA ILE A 28 -3.80 13.30 7.22
C ILE A 28 -2.68 14.21 7.75
N PRO A 29 -2.85 14.81 8.94
CA PRO A 29 -1.77 15.55 9.58
C PRO A 29 -0.61 14.61 9.90
N VAL A 30 0.61 15.01 9.55
CA VAL A 30 1.84 14.32 9.93
C VAL A 30 2.65 15.21 10.88
N SER A 31 3.20 14.64 11.95
CA SER A 31 3.93 15.41 12.96
C SER A 31 5.27 15.94 12.45
N ILE A 32 5.86 15.27 11.45
CA ILE A 32 7.14 15.63 10.86
C ILE A 32 7.16 15.24 9.38
N HIS A 33 7.83 16.06 8.58
CA HIS A 33 8.18 15.78 7.19
C HIS A 33 9.09 14.54 7.09
N GLY A 34 9.39 14.11 5.87
CA GLY A 34 10.26 12.97 5.59
C GLY A 34 9.48 11.68 5.36
N PRO A 35 10.16 10.53 5.34
CA PRO A 35 9.59 9.33 4.79
C PRO A 35 8.49 8.74 5.65
N LYS A 36 7.51 8.14 4.98
CA LYS A 36 6.35 7.49 5.56
C LYS A 36 6.05 6.20 4.79
N PHE A 37 5.56 5.19 5.52
CA PHE A 37 4.79 4.12 4.90
C PHE A 37 3.33 4.56 4.79
N ILE A 38 2.72 4.27 3.65
CA ILE A 38 1.27 4.29 3.45
C ILE A 38 0.83 2.86 3.22
N ARG A 39 -0.17 2.41 3.98
CA ARG A 39 -0.82 1.12 3.78
C ARG A 39 -2.27 1.32 3.43
N LEU A 40 -2.66 0.76 2.30
CA LEU A 40 -4.02 0.76 1.82
C LEU A 40 -4.56 -0.67 1.90
N TYR A 41 -5.71 -0.79 2.55
CA TYR A 41 -6.37 -2.07 2.79
C TYR A 41 -7.65 -2.12 1.97
N PHE A 42 -7.77 -3.17 1.17
CA PHE A 42 -8.93 -3.42 0.33
C PHE A 42 -9.45 -4.84 0.56
N TYR A 43 -10.77 -4.97 0.66
CA TYR A 43 -11.44 -6.25 0.73
C TYR A 43 -12.36 -6.41 -0.48
N SER A 44 -12.08 -7.41 -1.30
CA SER A 44 -12.89 -7.77 -2.46
C SER A 44 -14.18 -8.44 -2.00
N SER A 45 -15.28 -7.68 -1.97
CA SER A 45 -16.61 -8.13 -1.59
C SER A 45 -17.66 -7.28 -2.29
N THR A 46 -18.89 -7.79 -2.35
CA THR A 46 -20.05 -6.97 -2.66
C THR A 46 -20.31 -5.99 -1.52
N TYR A 47 -20.49 -4.72 -1.86
CA TYR A 47 -20.97 -3.67 -0.96
C TYR A 47 -22.36 -3.25 -1.43
N GLU A 48 -23.23 -2.87 -0.50
CA GLU A 48 -24.63 -2.54 -0.81
C GLU A 48 -24.74 -1.46 -1.90
N ASN A 49 -25.38 -1.79 -3.03
CA ASN A 49 -25.52 -0.94 -4.23
C ASN A 49 -24.23 -0.68 -5.05
N PHE A 50 -23.13 -1.37 -4.73
CA PHE A 50 -21.86 -1.24 -5.46
C PHE A 50 -21.41 -2.59 -5.99
N ASP A 51 -21.43 -2.74 -7.31
CA ASP A 51 -20.89 -3.91 -8.00
C ASP A 51 -19.37 -3.91 -7.94
N ASN A 52 -18.77 -4.84 -7.18
CA ASN A 52 -17.32 -4.92 -6.97
C ASN A 52 -16.52 -4.96 -8.29
N SER A 53 -17.10 -5.49 -9.38
CA SER A 53 -16.45 -5.50 -10.70
C SER A 53 -16.27 -4.10 -11.31
N LYS A 54 -17.00 -3.08 -10.81
CA LYS A 54 -16.93 -1.67 -11.23
C LYS A 54 -15.96 -0.83 -10.41
N ALA A 55 -15.27 -1.40 -9.43
CA ALA A 55 -14.31 -0.69 -8.62
C ALA A 55 -12.99 -0.46 -9.37
N PHE A 56 -12.98 0.49 -10.32
CA PHE A 56 -11.77 0.97 -10.98
C PHE A 56 -11.42 2.38 -10.52
N PHE A 57 -10.23 2.56 -9.98
CA PHE A 57 -9.83 3.86 -9.45
C PHE A 57 -8.31 4.04 -9.44
N SER A 58 -7.89 5.28 -9.24
CA SER A 58 -6.51 5.64 -8.97
C SER A 58 -6.39 6.21 -7.57
N VAL A 59 -5.22 6.08 -6.96
CA VAL A 59 -4.92 6.66 -5.65
C VAL A 59 -3.67 7.52 -5.76
N LYS A 60 -3.81 8.78 -5.33
CA LYS A 60 -2.71 9.74 -5.25
C LYS A 60 -2.41 10.04 -3.78
N ALA A 61 -1.15 9.90 -3.39
CA ALA A 61 -0.67 10.27 -2.06
C ALA A 61 0.36 11.39 -2.18
N GLY A 62 0.01 12.59 -1.73
CA GLY A 62 0.80 13.79 -1.98
C GLY A 62 0.94 14.02 -3.49
N GLN A 63 2.17 13.99 -3.99
CA GLN A 63 2.47 14.09 -5.42
C GLN A 63 2.48 12.75 -6.17
N PHE A 64 2.49 11.62 -5.45
CA PHE A 64 2.73 10.30 -6.03
C PHE A 64 1.42 9.60 -6.41
N ASN A 65 1.35 9.07 -7.63
CA ASN A 65 0.27 8.16 -8.02
C ASN A 65 0.66 6.74 -7.60
N VAL A 66 0.22 6.32 -6.41
CA VAL A 66 0.58 5.01 -5.83
C VAL A 66 -0.23 3.86 -6.43
N LEU A 67 -1.44 4.15 -6.95
CA LEU A 67 -2.25 3.19 -7.70
C LEU A 67 -2.84 3.90 -8.92
N ARG A 68 -2.87 3.21 -10.07
CA ARG A 68 -3.49 3.72 -11.31
C ARG A 68 -4.34 2.65 -11.95
N ASN A 69 -5.58 2.99 -12.31
CA ASN A 69 -6.53 2.05 -12.93
C ASN A 69 -6.60 0.71 -12.18
N PHE A 70 -6.56 0.78 -10.85
CA PHE A 70 -6.52 -0.37 -9.96
C PHE A 70 -7.91 -0.96 -9.81
N SER A 71 -7.99 -2.30 -9.81
CA SER A 71 -9.21 -3.06 -9.57
C SER A 71 -8.96 -4.09 -8.48
N VAL A 72 -9.68 -3.95 -7.37
CA VAL A 72 -9.58 -4.88 -6.23
C VAL A 72 -10.09 -6.26 -6.64
N PHE A 73 -11.16 -6.33 -7.43
CA PHE A 73 -11.75 -7.56 -7.94
C PHE A 73 -10.74 -8.43 -8.70
N PHE A 74 -10.12 -7.89 -9.75
CA PHE A 74 -9.16 -8.66 -10.56
C PHE A 74 -7.88 -9.03 -9.80
N ASN A 75 -7.40 -8.15 -8.90
CA ASN A 75 -6.25 -8.48 -8.06
C ASN A 75 -6.58 -9.63 -7.11
N ALA A 76 -7.80 -9.65 -6.55
CA ALA A 76 -8.22 -10.71 -5.63
C ALA A 76 -8.38 -12.05 -6.34
N GLU A 77 -8.94 -12.05 -7.55
CA GLU A 77 -9.02 -13.25 -8.39
C GLU A 77 -7.63 -13.79 -8.74
N ALA A 78 -6.72 -12.92 -9.19
CA ALA A 78 -5.36 -13.31 -9.58
C ALA A 78 -4.54 -13.88 -8.40
N LEU A 79 -4.75 -13.35 -7.20
CA LEU A 79 -4.07 -13.80 -5.97
C LEU A 79 -4.78 -14.96 -5.27
N GLY A 80 -6.02 -15.29 -5.67
CA GLY A 80 -6.87 -16.25 -4.97
C GLY A 80 -7.19 -15.83 -3.52
N LYS A 81 -7.22 -14.52 -3.25
CA LYS A 81 -7.31 -13.96 -1.89
C LYS A 81 -8.11 -12.66 -1.87
N LYS A 82 -9.08 -12.54 -0.97
CA LYS A 82 -10.00 -11.38 -0.91
C LYS A 82 -9.41 -10.14 -0.24
N ASP A 83 -8.55 -10.29 0.76
CA ASP A 83 -7.87 -9.18 1.42
C ASP A 83 -6.55 -8.82 0.72
N ILE A 84 -6.48 -7.58 0.25
CA ILE A 84 -5.34 -6.99 -0.46
C ILE A 84 -4.80 -5.84 0.37
N GLU A 85 -3.50 -5.91 0.66
CA GLU A 85 -2.72 -4.87 1.31
C GLU A 85 -1.72 -4.31 0.29
N LYS A 86 -1.70 -2.99 0.13
CA LYS A 86 -0.69 -2.28 -0.68
C LYS A 86 0.10 -1.36 0.24
N GLU A 87 1.40 -1.60 0.36
CA GLU A 87 2.31 -0.79 1.18
C GLU A 87 3.25 0.00 0.26
N PHE A 88 3.27 1.32 0.45
CA PHE A 88 4.12 2.24 -0.29
C PHE A 88 5.03 3.00 0.67
N TYR A 89 6.25 3.27 0.24
CA TYR A 89 7.18 4.14 0.92
C TYR A 89 7.35 5.42 0.12
N ILE A 90 6.92 6.54 0.72
CA ILE A 90 6.92 7.85 0.07
C ILE A 90 7.67 8.88 0.92
N LEU A 91 8.21 9.90 0.26
CA LEU A 91 8.77 11.07 0.94
C LEU A 91 7.72 12.17 1.07
N VAL A 92 7.29 12.48 2.29
CA VAL A 92 6.29 13.53 2.54
C VAL A 92 6.97 14.86 2.85
N GLN A 93 6.70 15.88 2.04
CA GLN A 93 7.32 17.21 2.19
C GLN A 93 6.45 18.21 2.94
N ASP A 94 5.16 17.92 3.14
CA ASP A 94 4.21 18.79 3.84
C ASP A 94 3.81 18.22 5.21
N LEU A 95 3.22 19.06 6.07
CA LEU A 95 2.64 18.60 7.35
C LEU A 95 1.24 18.00 7.20
N ILE A 96 0.67 18.05 6.01
CA ILE A 96 -0.60 17.42 5.67
C ILE A 96 -0.37 16.55 4.44
N LEU A 97 -0.56 15.24 4.60
CA LEU A 97 -0.57 14.30 3.51
C LEU A 97 -2.00 14.12 2.99
N ASN A 98 -2.22 14.52 1.74
CA ASN A 98 -3.48 14.25 1.05
C ASN A 98 -3.42 12.87 0.39
N VAL A 99 -4.42 12.02 0.67
CA VAL A 99 -4.62 10.73 -0.01
C VAL A 99 -5.95 10.77 -0.73
N THR A 100 -5.88 10.92 -2.06
CA THR A 100 -7.02 11.13 -2.94
C THR A 100 -7.33 9.86 -3.73
N PHE A 101 -8.59 9.45 -3.71
CA PHE A 101 -9.13 8.30 -4.42
C PHE A 101 -10.04 8.79 -5.54
N THR A 102 -9.69 8.49 -6.78
CA THR A 102 -10.38 9.00 -7.97
C THR A 102 -10.94 7.83 -8.78
N PRO A 103 -12.28 7.68 -8.87
CA PRO A 103 -12.91 6.69 -9.74
C PRO A 103 -12.52 6.88 -11.21
N ARG A 104 -12.53 5.79 -11.97
CA ARG A 104 -12.31 5.85 -13.42
C ARG A 104 -13.60 6.25 -14.13
N TYR A 105 -13.76 7.54 -14.39
CA TYR A 105 -14.96 8.09 -15.03
C TYR A 105 -15.26 7.57 -16.45
N SER A 106 -14.29 6.94 -17.12
CA SER A 106 -14.55 6.30 -18.42
C SER A 106 -15.31 4.97 -18.32
N VAL A 107 -15.51 4.43 -17.11
CA VAL A 107 -16.28 3.21 -16.85
C VAL A 107 -17.60 3.61 -16.19
N LEU A 108 -18.73 3.19 -16.77
CA LEU A 108 -20.05 3.47 -16.22
C LEU A 108 -20.18 2.87 -14.81
N ASP A 109 -20.74 3.66 -13.89
CA ASP A 109 -20.92 3.33 -12.47
C ASP A 109 -19.63 2.98 -11.73
N SER A 110 -18.48 3.40 -12.25
CA SER A 110 -17.20 3.22 -11.56
C SER A 110 -17.21 3.93 -10.22
N PHE A 111 -16.53 3.34 -9.26
CA PHE A 111 -16.34 3.94 -7.95
C PHE A 111 -14.95 3.63 -7.40
N ALA A 112 -14.57 4.38 -6.39
CA ALA A 112 -13.37 4.15 -5.61
C ALA A 112 -13.77 3.74 -4.19
N PHE A 113 -12.97 2.90 -3.56
CA PHE A 113 -13.18 2.54 -2.17
C PHE A 113 -11.89 2.20 -1.45
N VAL A 114 -11.94 2.20 -0.12
CA VAL A 114 -10.87 1.73 0.76
C VAL A 114 -11.48 1.23 2.07
N ASN A 115 -10.96 0.11 2.59
CA ASN A 115 -11.37 -0.44 3.88
C ASN A 115 -10.59 0.18 5.04
N GLY A 116 -9.29 0.35 4.85
CA GLY A 116 -8.38 0.99 5.81
C GLY A 116 -7.28 1.79 5.12
N ASN A 117 -6.88 2.88 5.75
CA ASN A 117 -5.80 3.74 5.31
C ASN A 117 -4.92 4.04 6.53
N GLU A 118 -3.68 3.57 6.51
CA GLU A 118 -2.72 3.79 7.59
C GLU A 118 -1.50 4.55 7.07
N VAL A 119 -1.06 5.55 7.84
CA VAL A 119 0.18 6.30 7.59
C VAL A 119 1.11 6.11 8.79
N VAL A 120 2.31 5.60 8.54
CA VAL A 120 3.27 5.24 9.58
C VAL A 120 4.60 5.96 9.35
N SER A 121 5.07 6.69 10.36
CA SER A 121 6.38 7.34 10.32
C SER A 121 7.53 6.33 10.28
N THR A 122 8.52 6.61 9.44
CA THR A 122 9.75 5.83 9.32
C THR A 122 10.97 6.72 9.57
N PRO A 123 12.02 6.21 10.21
CA PRO A 123 13.34 6.82 10.18
C PRO A 123 13.82 7.00 8.74
N ALA A 124 14.59 8.06 8.52
CA ALA A 124 15.02 8.48 7.19
C ALA A 124 15.92 7.45 6.49
N ASP A 125 16.73 6.76 7.27
CA ASP A 125 17.80 5.83 6.90
C ASP A 125 17.34 4.44 6.41
N LEU A 126 16.03 4.16 6.37
CA LEU A 126 15.56 2.81 6.04
C LEU A 126 15.72 2.45 4.56
N TYR A 127 15.47 3.42 3.66
CA TYR A 127 15.56 3.20 2.21
C TYR A 127 16.06 4.42 1.43
N PHE A 128 15.84 5.64 1.91
CA PHE A 128 16.47 6.82 1.32
C PHE A 128 17.80 7.02 2.04
N MET A 129 18.90 7.01 1.30
CA MET A 129 20.22 7.28 1.87
C MET A 129 20.38 8.78 2.12
N ASP A 130 21.30 9.13 3.01
CA ASP A 130 21.79 10.50 3.16
C ASP A 130 22.31 10.98 1.79
N PRO A 131 22.08 12.22 1.35
CA PRO A 131 22.66 12.75 0.11
C PRO A 131 24.19 12.64 -0.03
N GLU A 132 24.91 12.36 1.07
CA GLU A 132 26.36 12.09 1.08
C GLU A 132 26.73 10.61 0.85
N ASP A 133 25.75 9.70 0.85
CA ASP A 133 25.97 8.27 0.63
C ASP A 133 25.85 7.91 -0.87
N HIS A 134 26.82 7.14 -1.35
CA HIS A 134 26.88 6.63 -2.72
C HIS A 134 25.57 5.91 -3.08
N GLY A 135 25.00 6.22 -4.25
CA GLY A 135 23.68 5.74 -4.67
C GLY A 135 23.58 4.21 -4.76
N HIS A 136 22.36 3.68 -4.95
CA HIS A 136 22.17 2.22 -5.02
C HIS A 136 22.83 1.64 -6.26
N ILE A 137 23.63 0.57 -6.11
CA ILE A 137 24.28 -0.05 -7.27
C ILE A 137 23.27 -0.86 -8.07
N LEU A 138 23.15 -0.59 -9.37
CA LEU A 138 22.36 -1.39 -10.28
C LEU A 138 22.95 -2.80 -10.41
N VAL A 139 22.11 -3.82 -10.26
CA VAL A 139 22.55 -5.22 -10.36
C VAL A 139 23.19 -5.48 -11.73
N GLY A 140 24.41 -6.03 -11.73
CA GLY A 140 25.17 -6.30 -12.95
C GLY A 140 25.86 -5.08 -13.56
N GLN A 141 25.80 -3.91 -12.91
CA GLN A 141 26.48 -2.68 -13.34
C GLN A 141 27.28 -2.09 -12.16
N LYS A 142 28.28 -1.25 -12.47
CA LYS A 142 28.98 -0.42 -11.48
C LYS A 142 28.47 1.03 -11.50
N VAL A 143 27.20 1.20 -11.85
CA VAL A 143 26.54 2.50 -11.95
C VAL A 143 25.65 2.67 -10.73
N GLU A 144 25.81 3.81 -10.07
CA GLU A 144 24.94 4.23 -8.96
C GLU A 144 23.61 4.74 -9.50
N TYR A 145 22.52 4.33 -8.86
CA TYR A 145 21.16 4.77 -9.10
C TYR A 145 20.67 5.57 -7.88
N PRO A 146 20.54 6.90 -8.01
CA PRO A 146 20.08 7.72 -6.91
C PRO A 146 18.56 7.52 -6.70
N LEU A 147 18.16 7.16 -5.48
CA LEU A 147 16.76 7.30 -5.08
C LEU A 147 16.49 8.78 -4.79
N ARG A 148 15.77 9.42 -5.70
CA ARG A 148 15.44 10.83 -5.62
C ARG A 148 14.18 11.06 -4.79
N ASN A 149 13.99 12.30 -4.35
CA ASN A 149 12.83 12.74 -3.57
C ASN A 149 11.50 12.67 -4.35
N ASP A 150 11.56 12.46 -5.66
CA ASP A 150 10.43 12.22 -6.58
C ASP A 150 10.18 10.72 -6.83
N THR A 151 10.89 9.83 -6.14
CA THR A 151 10.72 8.38 -6.26
C THR A 151 9.83 7.86 -5.13
N THR A 152 8.97 6.90 -5.45
CA THR A 152 8.17 6.12 -4.48
C THR A 152 8.52 4.64 -4.64
N LEU A 153 8.48 3.88 -3.56
CA LEU A 153 8.68 2.43 -3.58
C LEU A 153 7.39 1.71 -3.19
N GLU A 154 7.12 0.57 -3.82
CA GLU A 154 6.05 -0.35 -3.41
C GLU A 154 6.68 -1.61 -2.80
N THR A 155 6.20 -2.00 -1.61
CA THR A 155 6.61 -3.28 -1.02
C THR A 155 5.90 -4.42 -1.74
N MET A 156 6.65 -5.16 -2.57
CA MET A 156 6.12 -6.32 -3.30
C MET A 156 6.11 -7.60 -2.46
N TYR A 157 7.18 -7.83 -1.70
CA TYR A 157 7.34 -9.01 -0.86
C TYR A 157 8.15 -8.68 0.39
N GLN A 158 7.74 -9.26 1.51
CA GLN A 158 8.51 -9.23 2.76
C GLN A 158 8.59 -10.64 3.33
N THR A 159 9.80 -11.16 3.45
CA THR A 159 10.04 -12.53 3.90
C THR A 159 10.94 -12.57 5.13
N ASN A 160 10.67 -13.51 6.03
CA ASN A 160 11.55 -13.84 7.15
C ASN A 160 12.27 -15.15 6.84
N ILE A 161 13.53 -15.07 6.40
CA ILE A 161 14.33 -16.25 6.07
C ILE A 161 14.84 -16.88 7.37
N GLY A 162 14.49 -18.14 7.62
CA GLY A 162 14.96 -18.91 8.78
C GLY A 162 14.26 -18.60 10.11
N GLY A 163 13.32 -17.65 10.13
CA GLY A 163 12.52 -17.31 11.31
C GLY A 163 11.08 -17.85 11.25
N SER A 164 10.45 -17.98 12.42
CA SER A 164 9.02 -18.32 12.50
C SER A 164 8.12 -17.20 11.99
N PHE A 165 6.95 -17.56 11.47
CA PHE A 165 5.90 -16.62 11.09
C PHE A 165 5.50 -15.77 12.30
N ARG A 166 5.52 -14.44 12.15
CA ARG A 166 5.07 -13.52 13.20
C ARG A 166 3.78 -12.85 12.73
N LEU A 167 2.64 -13.26 13.30
CA LEU A 167 1.42 -12.47 13.27
C LEU A 167 1.73 -11.15 13.97
N GLY A 168 1.61 -10.04 13.26
CA GLY A 168 1.64 -8.73 13.89
C GLY A 168 0.38 -8.58 14.73
N LEU A 169 0.48 -8.71 16.05
CA LEU A 169 -0.20 -7.89 17.04
C LEU A 169 0.37 -8.17 18.46
N ARG A 170 1.00 -7.12 19.00
CA ARG A 170 1.22 -6.76 20.43
C ARG A 170 1.97 -7.76 21.34
N HIS A 171 3.28 -7.52 21.48
CA HIS A 171 3.85 -7.08 22.76
C HIS A 171 5.14 -6.28 22.53
N VAL A 172 5.27 -5.18 23.28
CA VAL A 172 6.29 -4.14 23.11
C VAL A 172 7.63 -4.58 23.71
N SER A 173 8.69 -4.60 22.90
CA SER A 173 10.03 -4.22 23.35
C SER A 173 10.79 -3.59 22.18
N LYS A 174 11.33 -2.38 22.42
CA LYS A 174 12.31 -1.60 21.64
C LYS A 174 12.66 -2.11 20.21
N MET A 175 11.71 -2.04 19.27
CA MET A 175 11.87 -2.02 17.78
C MET A 175 10.51 -2.30 17.06
N GLY A 176 9.38 -2.07 17.72
CA GLY A 176 8.06 -2.47 17.21
C GLY A 176 7.51 -1.54 16.14
N ARG A 177 7.69 -1.88 14.85
CA ARG A 177 6.85 -1.37 13.77
C ARG A 177 6.10 -2.56 13.17
N GLY A 178 4.79 -2.62 13.40
CA GLY A 178 3.93 -3.72 12.97
C GLY A 178 4.08 -3.94 11.47
N ARG A 179 4.71 -5.04 11.09
CA ARG A 179 4.92 -5.48 9.71
C ARG A 179 4.57 -6.96 9.63
N ARG A 180 3.82 -7.36 8.60
CA ARG A 180 3.45 -8.77 8.38
C ARG A 180 4.52 -9.43 7.52
N LEU A 181 5.20 -10.43 8.07
CA LEU A 181 6.26 -11.17 7.38
C LEU A 181 5.70 -12.49 6.87
N SER A 182 5.89 -12.78 5.58
CA SER A 182 5.66 -14.11 5.03
C SER A 182 6.83 -15.05 5.41
N LYS A 183 6.54 -16.35 5.52
CA LYS A 183 7.58 -17.38 5.67
C LYS A 183 8.09 -17.73 4.28
N ASP A 184 9.42 -17.75 4.09
CA ASP A 184 9.99 -18.24 2.83
C ASP A 184 9.77 -19.75 2.72
N THR A 185 9.03 -20.19 1.71
CA THR A 185 8.85 -21.62 1.36
C THR A 185 9.52 -21.97 0.03
N GLY A 186 10.31 -21.08 -0.55
CA GLY A 186 11.12 -21.36 -1.73
C GLY A 186 10.31 -21.43 -3.03
N SER A 187 10.03 -20.28 -3.63
CA SER A 187 9.93 -20.10 -5.09
C SER A 187 9.92 -18.60 -5.40
N LYS A 188 10.97 -18.08 -6.05
CA LYS A 188 11.12 -16.66 -6.40
C LYS A 188 10.67 -16.40 -7.83
N SER A 189 9.95 -15.31 -8.06
CA SER A 189 9.91 -14.61 -9.35
C SER A 189 9.80 -13.10 -9.14
N PHE A 190 10.28 -12.35 -10.15
CA PHE A 190 10.92 -11.03 -10.09
C PHE A 190 9.96 -9.84 -9.92
N ALA A 191 10.50 -8.72 -9.39
CA ALA A 191 9.82 -7.42 -9.32
C ALA A 191 9.74 -6.76 -10.70
N ASN A 192 8.58 -6.15 -11.01
CA ASN A 192 8.40 -5.30 -12.19
C ASN A 192 8.67 -3.84 -11.83
N TYR A 193 9.49 -3.17 -12.64
CA TYR A 193 9.63 -1.72 -12.64
C TYR A 193 8.59 -1.11 -13.59
N HIS A 194 7.85 -0.11 -13.13
CA HIS A 194 7.06 0.76 -14.01
C HIS A 194 7.81 2.07 -14.27
N PRO A 195 7.96 2.51 -15.53
CA PRO A 195 8.53 3.81 -15.90
C PRO A 195 7.59 4.99 -15.56
#